data_AF-A0A918N494-F1
#
_entry.id   AF-A0A918N494-F1
#
_cell.length_a   1.000
_cell.length_b   1.000
_cell.length_c   1.000
_cell.angle_alpha   90.00
_cell.angle_beta   90.00
_cell.angle_gamma   90.00
#
_symmetry.space_group_name_H-M   'P 1'
#
loop_
_entity.id
_entity.type
_entity.pdbx_description
1 polymer ?
#
loop_
_entity_poly.entity_id
_entity_poly.type
_entity_poly.pdbx_seq_one_letter_code
_entity_poly.pdbx_strand_id
1 'polypeptide(L)'
;MKILFKFILLIFTTSALAQELDTLHTTIGETFDFGIEVQNNWKKRDQLLADLESGKKNWDNLTKEEGKLFEKYDETYGSMWDIEGGGCSWYCGAGGYTVKTSSQLSPNGVLNYKSENLTDFSYQTAWVEGKSGDGIGESIEFSFPPVHPRVSTIIIANGYIKSKKHWKDNSRVHKLKMYINNKPYAIIELKDVYAKQLITLKKNLGYSERDDLDILKEKENWNVKLEIISVYKGNKYDDTAITEIYFDGLDVHCLAKGTLVTMGDNSLKEIELLNIGDEILSFNTETKKNEISVITELANPIHKDLIKIDFSNNTSITCTKDHPFLSIKSQWTSNDPKKTERDYEISNVTLLKLGSKIKTLHEIIEVVKITEIKSEQKTYTIVNLNKNKTFIANGIITGIEKLRIQKRCTKHSL
;
A
#
# COMPACT_ATOMS: atom_id res chain seq x y z
N MET A 1 22.27 8.19 79.57
CA MET A 1 22.18 9.08 78.39
C MET A 1 21.78 8.24 77.18
N LYS A 2 20.49 8.24 76.79
CA LYS A 2 19.99 7.47 75.64
C LYS A 2 19.97 8.38 74.41
N ILE A 3 20.74 8.04 73.39
CA ILE A 3 20.78 8.77 72.11
C ILE A 3 19.73 8.15 71.18
N LEU A 4 18.74 8.96 70.78
CA LEU A 4 17.67 8.58 69.86
C LEU A 4 18.09 9.03 68.45
N PHE A 5 18.45 8.09 67.58
CA PHE A 5 18.69 8.37 66.16
C PHE A 5 17.35 8.47 65.42
N LYS A 6 16.98 9.67 64.96
CA LYS A 6 15.88 9.85 64.00
C LYS A 6 16.44 9.78 62.59
N PHE A 7 16.08 8.74 61.84
CA PHE A 7 16.27 8.70 60.39
C PHE A 7 15.18 9.54 59.72
N ILE A 8 15.58 10.55 58.96
CA ILE A 8 14.70 11.32 58.08
C ILE A 8 14.77 10.63 56.71
N LEU A 9 13.68 9.99 56.29
CA LEU A 9 13.54 9.41 54.96
C LEU A 9 13.14 10.52 53.99
N LEU A 10 14.09 10.97 53.16
CA LEU A 10 13.83 11.94 52.09
C LEU A 10 13.24 11.20 50.88
N ILE A 11 11.94 11.37 50.62
CA ILE A 11 11.27 10.83 49.44
C ILE A 11 11.51 11.81 48.28
N PHE A 12 12.42 11.46 47.37
CA PHE A 12 12.55 12.17 46.10
C PHE A 12 11.43 11.71 45.16
N THR A 13 10.40 12.53 45.00
CA THR A 13 9.40 12.35 43.94
C THR A 13 9.98 12.90 42.64
N THR A 14 10.56 12.03 41.80
CA THR A 14 10.87 12.39 40.41
C THR A 14 9.57 12.42 39.61
N SER A 15 9.02 13.61 39.39
CA SER A 15 7.94 13.78 38.42
C SER A 15 8.54 13.65 37.01
N ALA A 16 8.52 12.43 36.46
CA ALA A 16 8.77 12.21 35.05
C ALA A 16 7.64 12.91 34.27
N LEU A 17 7.99 13.94 33.50
CA LEU A 17 7.11 14.52 32.49
C LEU A 17 6.86 13.43 31.44
N ALA A 18 5.80 12.64 31.61
CA ALA A 18 5.32 11.75 30.57
C ALA A 18 4.79 12.63 29.43
N GLN A 19 5.51 12.66 28.31
CA GLN A 19 5.00 13.27 27.09
C GLN A 19 3.74 12.52 26.67
N GLU A 20 2.60 13.22 26.61
CA GLU A 20 1.38 12.65 26.04
C GLU A 20 1.65 12.29 24.56
N LEU A 21 1.39 11.03 24.21
CA LEU A 21 1.54 10.56 22.84
C LEU A 21 0.31 10.96 22.01
N ASP A 22 0.56 11.44 20.79
CA ASP A 22 -0.49 11.68 19.80
C ASP A 22 -1.35 10.42 19.61
N THR A 23 -2.66 10.59 19.52
CA THR A 23 -3.58 9.51 19.12
C THR A 23 -3.81 9.55 17.60
N LEU A 24 -3.53 8.45 16.93
CA LEU A 24 -3.85 8.21 15.53
C LEU A 24 -5.19 7.49 15.44
N HIS A 25 -6.15 8.15 14.80
CA HIS A 25 -7.47 7.56 14.52
C HIS A 25 -7.48 6.89 13.15
N THR A 26 -8.24 5.80 13.05
CA THR A 26 -8.37 5.05 11.80
C THR A 26 -9.48 5.57 10.89
N THR A 27 -9.24 5.48 9.59
CA THR A 27 -10.30 5.55 8.57
C THR A 27 -10.79 4.14 8.26
N ILE A 28 -12.11 3.99 8.13
CA ILE A 28 -12.73 2.70 7.79
C ILE A 28 -12.65 2.48 6.29
N GLY A 29 -12.04 1.37 5.89
CA GLY A 29 -11.97 0.90 4.51
C GLY A 29 -13.09 -0.08 4.18
N GLU A 30 -12.81 -1.02 3.28
CA GLU A 30 -13.76 -2.04 2.83
C GLU A 30 -14.18 -2.97 3.97
N THR A 31 -15.47 -3.32 3.99
CA THR A 31 -16.03 -4.30 4.91
C THR A 31 -15.69 -5.72 4.48
N PHE A 32 -15.41 -6.60 5.43
CA PHE A 32 -15.18 -8.00 5.13
C PHE A 32 -16.50 -8.75 4.91
N ASP A 33 -16.54 -9.61 3.88
CA ASP A 33 -17.66 -10.51 3.63
C ASP A 33 -17.18 -11.87 3.10
N PHE A 34 -17.35 -12.90 3.93
CA PHE A 34 -17.05 -14.30 3.61
C PHE A 34 -18.30 -15.18 3.77
N GLY A 35 -19.49 -14.57 3.62
CA GLY A 35 -20.78 -15.24 3.75
C GLY A 35 -21.00 -16.31 2.67
N ILE A 36 -22.03 -17.14 2.87
CA ILE A 36 -22.34 -18.26 1.97
C ILE A 36 -22.53 -17.83 0.51
N GLU A 37 -23.08 -16.64 0.28
CA GLU A 37 -23.27 -16.09 -1.07
C GLU A 37 -21.92 -15.78 -1.74
N VAL A 38 -21.00 -15.12 -1.02
CA VAL A 38 -19.64 -14.85 -1.51
C VAL A 38 -18.94 -16.17 -1.83
N GLN A 39 -19.01 -17.15 -0.95
CA GLN A 39 -18.41 -18.47 -1.18
C GLN A 39 -18.97 -19.17 -2.42
N ASN A 40 -20.29 -19.10 -2.64
CA ASN A 40 -20.92 -19.67 -3.82
C ASN A 40 -20.52 -18.93 -5.10
N ASN A 41 -20.37 -17.61 -5.04
CA ASN A 41 -19.92 -16.81 -6.18
C ASN A 41 -18.47 -17.12 -6.54
N TRP A 42 -17.59 -17.30 -5.56
CA TRP A 42 -16.22 -17.75 -5.80
C TRP A 42 -16.16 -19.13 -6.45
N LYS A 43 -16.94 -20.11 -5.96
CA LYS A 43 -17.04 -21.43 -6.61
C LYS A 43 -17.46 -21.34 -8.08
N LYS A 44 -18.44 -20.48 -8.39
CA LYS A 44 -18.87 -20.25 -9.78
C LYS A 44 -17.76 -19.63 -10.61
N ARG A 45 -17.04 -18.66 -10.05
CA ARG A 45 -15.93 -17.97 -10.69
C ARG A 45 -14.77 -18.92 -10.99
N ASP A 46 -14.41 -19.78 -10.06
CA ASP A 46 -13.33 -20.75 -10.23
C ASP A 46 -13.68 -21.80 -11.28
N GLN A 47 -14.94 -22.28 -11.30
CA GLN A 47 -15.41 -23.15 -12.37
C GLN A 47 -15.34 -22.46 -13.73
N LEU A 48 -15.69 -21.18 -13.79
CA LEU A 48 -15.63 -20.39 -15.01
C LEU A 48 -14.19 -20.17 -15.50
N LEU A 49 -13.23 -19.94 -14.60
CA LEU A 49 -11.80 -19.91 -14.93
C LEU A 49 -11.34 -21.25 -15.51
N ALA A 50 -11.69 -22.37 -14.89
CA ALA A 50 -11.34 -23.69 -15.40
C ALA A 50 -11.94 -23.96 -16.80
N ASP A 51 -13.16 -23.47 -17.06
CA ASP A 51 -13.79 -23.59 -18.39
C ASP A 51 -13.11 -22.68 -19.43
N LEU A 52 -12.60 -21.51 -19.04
CA LEU A 52 -11.80 -20.64 -19.90
C LEU A 52 -10.43 -21.26 -20.21
N GLU A 53 -9.73 -21.78 -19.19
CA GLU A 53 -8.42 -22.42 -19.33
C GLU A 53 -8.48 -23.69 -20.19
N SER A 54 -9.55 -24.47 -20.06
CA SER A 54 -9.78 -25.67 -20.88
C SER A 54 -10.30 -25.37 -22.29
N GLY A 55 -10.54 -24.10 -22.64
CA GLY A 55 -11.06 -23.67 -23.93
C GLY A 55 -12.54 -24.00 -24.18
N LYS A 56 -13.28 -24.48 -23.16
CA LYS A 56 -14.73 -24.64 -23.24
C LYS A 56 -15.45 -23.30 -23.35
N LYS A 57 -14.82 -22.24 -22.82
CA LYS A 57 -15.27 -20.86 -22.96
C LYS A 57 -14.15 -19.96 -23.48
N ASN A 58 -14.57 -18.80 -23.96
CA ASN A 58 -13.70 -17.72 -24.40
C ASN A 58 -14.14 -16.43 -23.69
N TRP A 59 -13.15 -15.61 -23.30
CA TRP A 59 -13.32 -14.27 -22.72
C TRP A 59 -14.25 -13.37 -23.56
N ASP A 60 -14.19 -13.47 -24.89
CA ASP A 60 -15.03 -12.67 -25.79
C ASP A 60 -16.52 -13.06 -25.75
N ASN A 61 -16.84 -14.24 -25.20
CA ASN A 61 -18.17 -14.84 -25.19
C ASN A 61 -18.73 -15.05 -23.79
N LEU A 62 -18.25 -14.29 -22.80
CA LEU A 62 -18.80 -14.32 -21.45
C LEU A 62 -20.21 -13.72 -21.40
N THR A 63 -21.10 -14.33 -20.62
CA THR A 63 -22.39 -13.70 -20.33
C THR A 63 -22.21 -12.46 -19.45
N LYS A 64 -23.23 -11.59 -19.41
CA LYS A 64 -23.19 -10.39 -18.56
C LYS A 64 -23.01 -10.71 -17.07
N GLU A 65 -23.57 -11.81 -16.60
CA GLU A 65 -23.44 -12.24 -15.19
C GLU A 65 -22.02 -12.73 -14.89
N GLU A 66 -21.41 -13.43 -15.83
CA GLU A 66 -20.04 -13.92 -15.73
C GLU A 66 -19.01 -12.79 -15.80
N GLY A 67 -19.23 -11.81 -16.69
CA GLY A 67 -18.42 -10.59 -16.73
C GLY A 67 -18.46 -9.84 -15.40
N LYS A 68 -19.65 -9.64 -14.83
CA LYS A 68 -19.81 -9.04 -13.49
C LYS A 68 -19.11 -9.81 -12.39
N LEU A 69 -19.03 -11.14 -12.53
CA LEU A 69 -18.37 -11.98 -11.55
C LEU A 69 -16.86 -11.74 -11.52
N PHE A 70 -16.23 -11.57 -12.69
CA PHE A 70 -14.81 -11.17 -12.80
C PHE A 70 -14.57 -9.68 -12.51
N GLU A 71 -15.52 -8.80 -12.78
CA GLU A 71 -15.43 -7.41 -12.31
C GLU A 71 -15.33 -7.34 -10.78
N LYS A 72 -16.08 -8.23 -10.09
CA LYS A 72 -16.12 -8.30 -8.62
C LYS A 72 -14.97 -9.13 -8.02
N TYR A 73 -14.61 -10.25 -8.65
CA TYR A 73 -13.58 -11.19 -8.19
C TYR A 73 -12.65 -11.52 -9.36
N ASP A 74 -11.78 -10.58 -9.71
CA ASP A 74 -10.94 -10.72 -10.88
C ASP A 74 -10.00 -11.91 -10.78
N GLU A 75 -9.56 -12.37 -11.95
CA GLU A 75 -8.73 -13.54 -12.16
C GLU A 75 -7.35 -13.47 -11.50
N THR A 76 -6.89 -12.30 -11.03
CA THR A 76 -5.59 -12.18 -10.38
C THR A 76 -5.60 -12.75 -8.97
N TYR A 77 -6.76 -12.77 -8.30
CA TYR A 77 -6.89 -13.38 -6.99
C TYR A 77 -6.97 -14.92 -7.11
N GLY A 78 -6.21 -15.64 -6.31
CA GLY A 78 -6.31 -17.10 -6.22
C GLY A 78 -7.54 -17.55 -5.43
N SER A 79 -7.95 -16.79 -4.42
CA SER A 79 -9.09 -17.13 -3.58
C SER A 79 -9.77 -15.92 -2.94
N MET A 80 -10.94 -16.14 -2.34
CA MET A 80 -11.64 -15.11 -1.56
C MET A 80 -10.87 -14.66 -0.31
N TRP A 81 -9.85 -15.40 0.09
CA TRP A 81 -9.02 -15.09 1.25
C TRP A 81 -7.87 -14.15 0.92
N ASP A 82 -7.52 -14.03 -0.35
CA ASP A 82 -6.35 -13.29 -0.77
C ASP A 82 -6.56 -11.79 -0.51
N ILE A 83 -5.60 -11.18 0.17
CA ILE A 83 -5.64 -9.75 0.49
C ILE A 83 -5.27 -8.92 -0.73
N GLU A 84 -4.24 -9.37 -1.43
CA GLU A 84 -3.74 -8.83 -2.69
C GLU A 84 -3.84 -9.94 -3.75
N GLY A 85 -4.33 -9.61 -4.94
CA GLY A 85 -4.28 -10.52 -6.09
C GLY A 85 -2.87 -10.57 -6.68
N GLY A 86 -2.61 -11.52 -7.58
CA GLY A 86 -1.37 -11.66 -8.36
C GLY A 86 -1.08 -10.50 -9.34
N GLY A 87 -1.78 -9.37 -9.20
CA GLY A 87 -1.44 -8.10 -9.84
C GLY A 87 -0.29 -7.38 -9.13
N CYS A 88 0.01 -6.14 -9.53
CA CYS A 88 1.05 -5.37 -8.88
C CYS A 88 0.54 -4.75 -7.55
N SER A 89 1.32 -4.85 -6.48
CA SER A 89 1.06 -4.20 -5.19
C SER A 89 2.26 -3.35 -4.77
N TRP A 90 2.14 -2.59 -3.67
CA TRP A 90 3.29 -1.92 -3.05
C TRP A 90 4.41 -2.93 -2.72
N TYR A 91 4.02 -4.17 -2.42
CA TYR A 91 4.93 -5.28 -2.11
C TYR A 91 5.75 -5.79 -3.31
N CYS A 92 5.41 -5.44 -4.55
CA CYS A 92 6.29 -5.71 -5.70
C CYS A 92 7.62 -4.95 -5.62
N GLY A 93 7.63 -3.77 -4.97
CA GLY A 93 8.82 -2.96 -4.73
C GLY A 93 9.30 -2.94 -3.29
N ALA A 94 8.47 -3.38 -2.33
CA ALA A 94 8.76 -3.31 -0.88
C ALA A 94 10.04 -4.06 -0.48
N GLY A 95 10.50 -5.03 -1.26
CA GLY A 95 11.57 -5.93 -0.82
C GLY A 95 11.15 -6.73 0.41
N GLY A 96 12.11 -7.37 1.07
CA GLY A 96 11.83 -8.19 2.26
C GLY A 96 11.77 -7.35 3.55
N TYR A 97 10.80 -7.64 4.41
CA TYR A 97 10.78 -7.24 5.82
C TYR A 97 10.39 -8.46 6.66
N THR A 98 10.67 -8.42 7.96
CA THR A 98 10.36 -9.55 8.86
C THR A 98 9.39 -9.10 9.94
N VAL A 99 8.52 -10.01 10.36
CA VAL A 99 7.63 -9.84 11.52
C VAL A 99 8.04 -10.79 12.64
N LYS A 100 7.97 -10.32 13.88
CA LYS A 100 8.11 -11.13 15.11
C LYS A 100 7.03 -10.73 16.10
N THR A 101 6.68 -11.63 17.00
CA THR A 101 5.73 -11.37 18.08
C THR A 101 6.31 -11.77 19.43
N SER A 102 5.80 -11.18 20.53
CA SER A 102 6.22 -11.53 21.89
C SER A 102 5.80 -12.95 22.29
N SER A 103 4.66 -13.40 21.78
CA SER A 103 4.18 -14.76 21.91
C SER A 103 3.27 -15.13 20.73
N GLN A 104 2.85 -16.39 20.70
CA GLN A 104 1.86 -16.91 19.76
C GLN A 104 1.17 -18.12 20.39
N LEU A 105 -0.13 -18.27 20.16
CA LEU A 105 -0.91 -19.39 20.66
C LEU A 105 -0.43 -20.70 20.05
N SER A 106 -0.35 -21.74 20.88
CA SER A 106 0.02 -23.08 20.42
C SER A 106 -0.95 -23.60 19.35
N PRO A 107 -0.45 -24.29 18.31
CA PRO A 107 -1.32 -24.87 17.28
C PRO A 107 -2.22 -25.95 17.88
N ASN A 108 -3.41 -26.15 17.30
CA ASN A 108 -4.37 -27.17 17.73
C ASN A 108 -4.42 -28.39 16.79
N GLY A 109 -3.33 -28.63 16.06
CA GLY A 109 -3.20 -29.72 15.08
C GLY A 109 -3.80 -29.44 13.71
N VAL A 110 -4.76 -28.50 13.61
CA VAL A 110 -5.37 -28.09 12.33
C VAL A 110 -5.02 -26.64 11.99
N LEU A 111 -5.09 -25.76 12.99
CA LEU A 111 -4.77 -24.34 12.87
C LEU A 111 -3.45 -24.03 13.56
N ASN A 112 -2.73 -23.07 13.00
CA ASN A 112 -1.60 -22.42 13.63
C ASN A 112 -1.89 -20.92 13.76
N TYR A 113 -1.18 -20.26 14.68
CA TYR A 113 -1.43 -18.87 15.08
C TYR A 113 -0.14 -18.04 15.08
N LYS A 114 0.79 -18.42 14.22
CA LYS A 114 2.17 -17.94 14.21
C LYS A 114 2.29 -16.49 13.71
N SER A 115 3.41 -15.86 14.03
CA SER A 115 3.70 -14.48 13.61
C SER A 115 3.60 -14.24 12.10
N GLU A 116 3.97 -15.23 11.29
CA GLU A 116 3.97 -15.14 9.83
C GLU A 116 2.56 -14.98 9.24
N ASN A 117 1.52 -15.37 9.99
CA ASN A 117 0.14 -15.16 9.58
C ASN A 117 -0.25 -13.66 9.56
N LEU A 118 0.56 -12.76 10.14
CA LEU A 118 0.33 -11.31 10.06
C LEU A 118 0.75 -10.68 8.73
N THR A 119 1.50 -11.43 7.91
CA THR A 119 2.12 -10.99 6.66
C THR A 119 2.00 -12.04 5.55
N ASP A 120 1.07 -13.00 5.66
CA ASP A 120 0.89 -14.08 4.69
C ASP A 120 -0.09 -13.71 3.56
N PHE A 121 -0.64 -12.49 3.61
CA PHE A 121 -1.62 -11.96 2.66
C PHE A 121 -2.88 -12.82 2.57
N SER A 122 -3.32 -13.42 3.69
CA SER A 122 -4.50 -14.27 3.77
C SER A 122 -5.46 -13.86 4.89
N TYR A 123 -6.70 -13.56 4.52
CA TYR A 123 -7.79 -13.39 5.48
C TYR A 123 -8.23 -14.69 6.17
N GLN A 124 -7.71 -15.85 5.77
CA GLN A 124 -8.09 -17.14 6.32
C GLN A 124 -7.37 -17.46 7.64
N THR A 125 -6.16 -16.94 7.79
CA THR A 125 -5.28 -17.17 8.94
C THR A 125 -5.36 -15.98 9.90
N ALA A 126 -4.71 -16.13 11.05
CA ALA A 126 -4.51 -15.03 11.99
C ALA A 126 -3.33 -15.36 12.89
N TRP A 127 -2.65 -14.32 13.36
CA TRP A 127 -1.88 -14.41 14.59
C TRP A 127 -2.84 -14.30 15.78
N VAL A 128 -2.60 -15.13 16.77
CA VAL A 128 -3.27 -15.08 18.07
C VAL A 128 -2.17 -15.12 19.11
N GLU A 129 -2.20 -14.17 20.03
CA GLU A 129 -1.25 -14.13 21.13
C GLU A 129 -1.37 -15.37 22.04
N GLY A 130 -0.28 -15.74 22.71
CA GLY A 130 -0.19 -16.98 23.50
C GLY A 130 -0.12 -16.76 25.01
N LYS A 131 -0.34 -15.53 25.49
CA LYS A 131 -0.36 -15.19 26.91
C LYS A 131 -1.71 -15.60 27.51
N SER A 132 -1.70 -16.02 28.77
CA SER A 132 -2.97 -16.21 29.47
C SER A 132 -3.68 -14.87 29.68
N GLY A 133 -4.95 -14.80 29.28
CA GLY A 133 -5.79 -13.62 29.41
C GLY A 133 -6.06 -12.99 28.05
N ASP A 134 -6.10 -11.67 28.02
CA ASP A 134 -6.54 -10.89 26.86
C ASP A 134 -5.39 -10.35 25.98
N GLY A 135 -4.15 -10.75 26.27
CA GLY A 135 -2.99 -10.33 25.49
C GLY A 135 -2.52 -8.90 25.72
N ILE A 136 -3.02 -8.16 26.73
CA ILE A 136 -2.47 -6.83 27.05
C ILE A 136 -0.97 -6.94 27.39
N GLY A 137 -0.16 -6.10 26.75
CA GLY A 137 1.30 -6.09 26.80
C GLY A 137 1.97 -6.96 25.73
N GLU A 138 1.22 -7.81 25.02
CA GLU A 138 1.75 -8.54 23.88
C GLU A 138 2.02 -7.59 22.72
N SER A 139 2.99 -7.94 21.87
CA SER A 139 3.49 -7.04 20.86
C SER A 139 3.87 -7.74 19.57
N ILE A 140 3.80 -6.96 18.49
CA ILE A 140 4.19 -7.31 17.13
C ILE A 140 5.28 -6.33 16.71
N GLU A 141 6.38 -6.83 16.14
CA GLU A 141 7.49 -6.01 15.66
C GLU A 141 7.82 -6.33 14.22
N PHE A 142 7.74 -5.31 13.37
CA PHE A 142 8.18 -5.35 11.99
C PHE A 142 9.57 -4.73 11.89
N SER A 143 10.50 -5.43 11.23
CA SER A 143 11.85 -4.93 10.93
C SER A 143 12.02 -4.80 9.43
N PHE A 144 12.39 -3.61 9.00
CA PHE A 144 12.53 -3.23 7.60
C PHE A 144 13.99 -2.91 7.28
N PRO A 145 14.53 -3.36 6.13
CA PRO A 145 15.85 -2.95 5.69
C PRO A 145 15.89 -1.44 5.41
N PRO A 146 17.08 -0.81 5.42
CA PRO A 146 17.21 0.62 5.14
C PRO A 146 16.65 1.04 3.79
N VAL A 147 16.84 0.18 2.80
CA VAL A 147 16.38 0.38 1.42
C VAL A 147 14.90 0.07 1.21
N HIS A 148 14.17 -0.34 2.25
CA HIS A 148 12.72 -0.56 2.14
C HIS A 148 12.02 0.73 1.67
N PRO A 149 11.04 0.64 0.75
CA PRO A 149 10.13 1.73 0.43
C PRO A 149 9.51 2.35 1.68
N ARG A 150 9.31 3.67 1.62
CA ARG A 150 8.80 4.41 2.77
C ARG A 150 7.34 4.11 3.01
N VAL A 151 6.99 3.77 4.25
CA VAL A 151 5.60 3.46 4.64
C VAL A 151 4.86 4.77 4.92
N SER A 152 3.74 4.99 4.24
CA SER A 152 2.85 6.13 4.49
C SER A 152 1.55 5.71 5.18
N THR A 153 1.16 4.44 5.04
CA THR A 153 -0.11 3.93 5.57
C THR A 153 0.10 2.55 6.19
N ILE A 154 -0.49 2.35 7.37
CA ILE A 154 -0.62 1.03 8.01
C ILE A 154 -2.08 0.60 7.86
N ILE A 155 -2.31 -0.66 7.47
CA ILE A 155 -3.63 -1.22 7.25
C ILE A 155 -3.76 -2.46 8.13
N ILE A 156 -4.84 -2.53 8.92
CA ILE A 156 -5.04 -3.57 9.92
C ILE A 156 -6.38 -4.29 9.66
N ALA A 157 -6.32 -5.62 9.56
CA ALA A 157 -7.47 -6.52 9.66
C ALA A 157 -7.59 -7.04 11.11
N ASN A 158 -8.30 -6.26 11.93
CA ASN A 158 -8.36 -6.45 13.39
C ASN A 158 -9.31 -7.58 13.80
N GLY A 159 -8.85 -8.53 14.62
CA GLY A 159 -9.59 -9.73 15.01
C GLY A 159 -9.35 -10.92 14.07
N TYR A 160 -9.93 -12.08 14.39
CA TYR A 160 -9.87 -13.25 13.52
C TYR A 160 -10.99 -13.20 12.46
N ILE A 161 -10.70 -12.59 11.31
CA ILE A 161 -11.76 -12.16 10.39
C ILE A 161 -12.29 -13.22 9.43
N LYS A 162 -11.80 -14.47 9.45
CA LYS A 162 -12.27 -15.52 8.52
C LYS A 162 -13.79 -15.79 8.57
N SER A 163 -14.46 -15.41 9.66
CA SER A 163 -15.91 -15.24 9.69
C SER A 163 -16.35 -14.29 10.82
N LYS A 164 -17.54 -13.70 10.69
CA LYS A 164 -18.14 -12.86 11.75
C LYS A 164 -18.23 -13.58 13.10
N LYS A 165 -18.37 -14.91 13.10
CA LYS A 165 -18.38 -15.70 14.33
C LYS A 165 -17.01 -15.69 15.00
N HIS A 166 -15.94 -16.03 14.28
CA HIS A 166 -14.59 -16.03 14.84
C HIS A 166 -14.18 -14.63 15.32
N TRP A 167 -14.51 -13.60 14.54
CA TRP A 167 -14.24 -12.22 14.91
C TRP A 167 -14.92 -11.80 16.22
N LYS A 168 -16.16 -12.26 16.47
CA LYS A 168 -16.88 -12.01 17.72
C LYS A 168 -16.43 -12.90 18.87
N ASP A 169 -16.07 -14.14 18.58
CA ASP A 169 -15.70 -15.13 19.61
C ASP A 169 -14.33 -14.81 20.23
N ASN A 170 -13.40 -14.24 19.45
CA ASN A 170 -12.08 -13.80 19.92
C ASN A 170 -12.06 -12.32 20.32
N SER A 171 -11.13 -11.97 21.20
CA SER A 171 -10.81 -10.57 21.50
C SER A 171 -10.19 -9.88 20.30
N ARG A 172 -10.40 -8.57 20.22
CA ARG A 172 -9.96 -7.70 19.13
C ARG A 172 -9.23 -6.51 19.73
N VAL A 173 -8.23 -5.99 19.06
CA VAL A 173 -7.47 -4.87 19.62
C VAL A 173 -8.34 -3.61 19.63
N HIS A 174 -8.33 -2.89 20.75
CA HIS A 174 -8.95 -1.57 20.86
C HIS A 174 -7.89 -0.47 20.71
N LYS A 175 -6.76 -0.59 21.41
CA LYS A 175 -5.65 0.37 21.28
C LYS A 175 -4.31 -0.33 21.19
N LEU A 176 -3.46 0.18 20.31
CA LEU A 176 -2.05 -0.18 20.18
C LEU A 176 -1.18 1.00 20.59
N LYS A 177 -0.11 0.75 21.32
CA LYS A 177 0.99 1.69 21.46
C LYS A 177 2.03 1.40 20.41
N MET A 178 2.27 2.37 19.53
CA MET A 178 3.22 2.27 18.43
C MET A 178 4.56 2.85 18.82
N TYR A 179 5.63 2.13 18.49
CA TYR A 179 7.01 2.54 18.66
C TYR A 179 7.73 2.52 17.30
N ILE A 180 8.60 3.50 17.09
CA ILE A 180 9.52 3.54 15.94
C ILE A 180 10.95 3.50 16.47
N ASN A 181 11.74 2.52 16.04
CA ASN A 181 13.11 2.31 16.51
C ASN A 181 13.18 2.31 18.05
N ASN A 182 12.29 1.56 18.68
CA ASN A 182 12.10 1.45 20.13
C ASN A 182 11.69 2.74 20.89
N LYS A 183 11.40 3.84 20.19
CA LYS A 183 10.90 5.08 20.80
C LYS A 183 9.37 5.16 20.68
N PRO A 184 8.64 5.44 21.77
CA PRO A 184 7.20 5.65 21.69
C PRO A 184 6.86 6.73 20.66
N TYR A 185 5.92 6.42 19.76
CA TYR A 185 5.57 7.28 18.63
C TYR A 185 4.14 7.81 18.75
N ALA A 186 3.17 6.90 18.93
CA ALA A 186 1.76 7.26 19.00
C ALA A 186 0.91 6.17 19.65
N ILE A 187 -0.33 6.51 20.00
CA ILE A 187 -1.39 5.53 20.29
C ILE A 187 -2.25 5.38 19.03
N ILE A 188 -2.46 4.15 18.56
CA ILE A 188 -3.44 3.86 17.50
C ILE A 188 -4.73 3.41 18.17
N GLU A 189 -5.85 4.04 17.82
CA GLU A 189 -7.18 3.64 18.29
C GLU A 189 -7.97 2.99 17.16
N LEU A 190 -8.29 1.71 17.32
CA LEU A 190 -9.06 0.90 16.38
C LEU A 190 -10.53 0.88 16.80
N LYS A 191 -11.43 1.01 15.83
CA LYS A 191 -12.88 0.88 16.04
C LYS A 191 -13.29 -0.60 16.07
N ASP A 192 -14.33 -0.94 16.84
CA ASP A 192 -14.89 -2.30 16.86
C ASP A 192 -15.79 -2.58 15.64
N VAL A 193 -15.18 -2.68 14.46
CA VAL A 193 -15.88 -2.89 13.18
C VAL A 193 -15.25 -4.02 12.35
N TYR A 194 -16.11 -4.76 11.64
CA TYR A 194 -15.70 -5.86 10.76
C TYR A 194 -15.31 -5.34 9.37
N ALA A 195 -14.24 -4.54 9.33
CA ALA A 195 -13.73 -3.87 8.13
C ALA A 195 -12.23 -3.56 8.25
N LYS A 196 -11.57 -3.31 7.12
CA LYS A 196 -10.20 -2.79 7.06
C LYS A 196 -10.13 -1.46 7.82
N GLN A 197 -9.06 -1.24 8.57
CA GLN A 197 -8.79 0.03 9.24
C GLN A 197 -7.45 0.59 8.80
N LEU A 198 -7.48 1.81 8.27
CA LEU A 198 -6.31 2.47 7.68
C LEU A 198 -5.82 3.57 8.61
N ILE A 199 -4.51 3.64 8.80
CA ILE A 199 -3.80 4.67 9.54
C ILE A 199 -2.88 5.39 8.57
N THR A 200 -3.27 6.58 8.13
CA THR A 200 -2.39 7.45 7.33
C THR A 200 -1.42 8.19 8.26
N LEU A 201 -0.13 8.04 8.01
CA LEU A 201 0.91 8.62 8.83
C LEU A 201 1.18 10.07 8.40
N LYS A 202 1.24 10.99 9.37
CA LYS A 202 1.60 12.40 9.11
C LYS A 202 3.01 12.53 8.51
N LYS A 203 3.89 11.61 8.85
CA LYS A 203 5.26 11.49 8.34
C LYS A 203 5.51 10.06 7.91
N ASN A 204 6.02 9.88 6.69
CA ASN A 204 6.37 8.56 6.18
C ASN A 204 7.50 7.94 7.02
N LEU A 205 7.44 6.63 7.22
CA LEU A 205 8.48 5.87 7.93
C LEU A 205 9.52 5.34 6.96
N GLY A 206 10.74 5.15 7.45
CA GLY A 206 11.91 4.81 6.65
C GLY A 206 12.81 6.01 6.37
N TYR A 207 13.96 5.77 5.76
CA TYR A 207 14.93 6.83 5.46
C TYR A 207 14.42 7.73 4.33
N SER A 208 14.43 9.04 4.60
CA SER A 208 14.03 10.07 3.63
C SER A 208 15.17 10.46 2.68
N GLU A 209 16.42 10.39 3.14
CA GLU A 209 17.62 10.59 2.33
C GLU A 209 17.95 9.29 1.59
N ARG A 210 17.78 9.30 0.26
CA ARG A 210 17.91 8.10 -0.59
C ARG A 210 18.72 8.35 -1.86
N ASP A 211 19.44 9.47 -1.91
CA ASP A 211 20.20 9.89 -3.09
C ASP A 211 21.37 8.93 -3.38
N ASP A 212 22.03 8.48 -2.32
CA ASP A 212 23.12 7.51 -2.34
C ASP A 212 22.69 6.17 -1.70
N LEU A 213 22.59 5.15 -2.54
CA LEU A 213 22.12 3.82 -2.13
C LEU A 213 23.17 3.02 -1.38
N ASP A 214 24.46 3.24 -1.64
CA ASP A 214 25.51 2.47 -0.97
C ASP A 214 25.66 2.97 0.47
N ILE A 215 25.55 4.29 0.67
CA ILE A 215 25.38 4.87 2.01
C ILE A 215 24.09 4.40 2.68
N LEU A 216 22.97 4.32 1.94
CA LEU A 216 21.69 3.89 2.52
C LEU A 216 21.73 2.43 2.99
N LYS A 217 22.32 1.52 2.21
CA LYS A 217 22.46 0.09 2.57
C LYS A 217 23.29 -0.12 3.83
N GLU A 218 24.23 0.77 4.13
CA GLU A 218 25.04 0.71 5.34
C GLU A 218 24.31 1.16 6.61
N LYS A 219 23.13 1.80 6.48
CA LYS A 219 22.34 2.20 7.66
C LYS A 219 21.74 0.97 8.37
N GLU A 220 21.30 1.18 9.61
CA GLU A 220 20.61 0.14 10.37
C GLU A 220 19.18 -0.08 9.86
N ASN A 221 18.71 -1.33 9.99
CA ASN A 221 17.28 -1.65 9.85
C ASN A 221 16.47 -0.77 10.80
N TRP A 222 15.29 -0.36 10.35
CA TRP A 222 14.33 0.38 11.17
C TRP A 222 13.16 -0.53 11.54
N ASN A 223 12.54 -0.26 12.69
CA ASN A 223 11.46 -1.09 13.21
C ASN A 223 10.20 -0.31 13.55
N VAL A 224 9.07 -1.00 13.41
CA VAL A 224 7.76 -0.60 13.91
C VAL A 224 7.30 -1.66 14.89
N LYS A 225 7.15 -1.29 16.17
CA LYS A 225 6.59 -2.17 17.19
C LYS A 225 5.20 -1.69 17.60
N LEU A 226 4.26 -2.61 17.68
CA LEU A 226 2.88 -2.39 18.08
C LEU A 226 2.60 -3.22 19.33
N GLU A 227 2.32 -2.57 20.45
CA GLU A 227 2.02 -3.20 21.73
C GLU A 227 0.52 -3.07 22.04
N ILE A 228 -0.14 -4.17 22.38
CA ILE A 228 -1.55 -4.19 22.76
C ILE A 228 -1.70 -3.55 24.15
N ILE A 229 -2.41 -2.42 24.22
CA ILE A 229 -2.65 -1.74 25.50
C ILE A 229 -4.11 -1.79 25.96
N SER A 230 -5.04 -2.13 25.06
CA SER A 230 -6.41 -2.48 25.43
C SER A 230 -7.12 -3.25 24.32
N VAL A 231 -8.16 -4.00 24.69
CA VAL A 231 -8.92 -4.86 23.77
C VAL A 231 -10.43 -4.68 23.90
N TYR A 232 -11.15 -5.05 22.86
CA TYR A 232 -12.55 -5.41 22.91
C TYR A 232 -12.64 -6.92 23.21
N LYS A 233 -13.33 -7.29 24.28
CA LYS A 233 -13.42 -8.70 24.69
C LYS A 233 -14.19 -9.55 23.67
N GLY A 234 -13.68 -10.75 23.45
CA GLY A 234 -14.38 -11.81 22.73
C GLY A 234 -15.55 -12.37 23.53
N ASN A 235 -16.49 -13.02 22.83
CA ASN A 235 -17.63 -13.67 23.45
C ASN A 235 -17.30 -15.05 24.05
N LYS A 236 -16.17 -15.65 23.65
CA LYS A 236 -15.82 -17.03 23.98
C LYS A 236 -14.38 -17.21 24.44
N TYR A 237 -13.44 -16.57 23.74
CA TYR A 237 -12.02 -16.67 23.99
C TYR A 237 -11.51 -15.32 24.47
N ASP A 238 -10.68 -15.34 25.51
CA ASP A 238 -9.98 -14.13 25.95
C ASP A 238 -8.87 -13.76 24.95
N ASP A 239 -8.31 -14.74 24.24
CA ASP A 239 -7.18 -14.57 23.32
C ASP A 239 -7.46 -13.49 22.27
N THR A 240 -6.50 -12.57 22.11
CA THR A 240 -6.59 -11.50 21.11
C THR A 240 -6.01 -11.93 19.77
N ALA A 241 -6.80 -11.72 18.71
CA ALA A 241 -6.42 -12.08 17.36
C ALA A 241 -6.22 -10.86 16.47
N ILE A 242 -5.25 -10.96 15.55
CA ILE A 242 -5.11 -10.04 14.40
C ILE A 242 -4.89 -10.90 13.17
N THR A 243 -5.73 -10.72 12.16
CA THR A 243 -5.60 -11.47 10.91
C THR A 243 -4.42 -10.98 10.09
N GLU A 244 -4.29 -9.68 9.85
CA GLU A 244 -3.22 -9.16 9.00
C GLU A 244 -2.85 -7.73 9.40
N ILE A 245 -1.57 -7.38 9.26
CA ILE A 245 -1.09 -6.00 9.25
C ILE A 245 -0.20 -5.83 8.03
N TYR A 246 -0.64 -4.97 7.13
CA TYR A 246 0.08 -4.68 5.90
C TYR A 246 0.22 -3.17 5.70
N PHE A 247 1.05 -2.82 4.74
CA PHE A 247 1.57 -1.47 4.57
C PHE A 247 1.33 -0.99 3.17
N ASP A 248 1.23 0.32 3.08
CA ASP A 248 1.26 1.05 1.84
C ASP A 248 2.18 2.25 1.99
N GLY A 249 2.61 2.81 0.86
CA GLY A 249 3.69 3.76 0.90
C GLY A 249 4.01 4.37 -0.45
N LEU A 250 5.16 5.00 -0.48
CA LEU A 250 5.70 5.62 -1.68
C LEU A 250 6.66 4.67 -2.35
N ASP A 251 7.41 5.19 -3.32
CA ASP A 251 8.60 4.53 -3.83
C ASP A 251 8.25 3.25 -4.63
N VAL A 252 7.04 3.15 -5.20
CA VAL A 252 6.56 1.97 -5.98
C VAL A 252 6.04 2.27 -7.41
N HIS A 253 6.11 3.53 -7.88
CA HIS A 253 5.34 4.06 -9.03
C HIS A 253 6.17 4.96 -9.95
N CYS A 254 6.99 4.38 -10.84
CA CYS A 254 8.06 5.16 -11.46
C CYS A 254 8.42 4.77 -12.89
N LEU A 255 9.13 5.68 -13.54
CA LEU A 255 9.71 5.57 -14.87
C LEU A 255 11.20 5.18 -14.77
N ALA A 256 11.72 4.43 -15.73
CA ALA A 256 13.13 4.04 -15.71
C ALA A 256 14.07 5.22 -15.97
N LYS A 257 15.34 5.04 -15.56
CA LYS A 257 16.47 5.93 -15.89
C LYS A 257 16.53 6.26 -17.39
N GLY A 258 16.93 7.48 -17.74
CA GLY A 258 17.09 7.94 -19.12
C GLY A 258 15.77 8.37 -19.77
N THR A 259 14.66 8.35 -19.03
CA THR A 259 13.41 8.95 -19.49
C THR A 259 13.59 10.47 -19.62
N LEU A 260 13.27 11.03 -20.78
CA LEU A 260 13.43 12.45 -21.09
C LEU A 260 12.17 13.22 -20.72
N VAL A 261 12.26 14.10 -19.72
CA VAL A 261 11.20 15.00 -19.32
C VAL A 261 11.28 16.30 -20.11
N THR A 262 10.15 16.75 -20.64
CA THR A 262 10.05 18.04 -21.34
C THR A 262 10.00 19.18 -20.33
N MET A 263 11.02 20.03 -20.36
CA MET A 263 11.17 21.18 -19.46
C MET A 263 10.26 22.34 -19.88
N GLY A 264 10.10 23.34 -19.02
CA GLY A 264 9.24 24.50 -19.27
C GLY A 264 9.65 25.34 -20.50
N ASP A 265 10.93 25.30 -20.86
CA ASP A 265 11.51 25.93 -22.05
C ASP A 265 11.48 25.01 -23.30
N ASN A 266 10.86 23.83 -23.19
CA ASN A 266 10.82 22.75 -24.18
C ASN A 266 12.16 22.02 -24.41
N SER A 267 13.20 22.31 -23.62
CA SER A 267 14.37 21.44 -23.59
C SER A 267 14.01 20.06 -23.01
N LEU A 268 14.89 19.08 -23.20
CA LEU A 268 14.73 17.75 -22.65
C LEU A 268 15.77 17.54 -21.55
N LYS A 269 15.33 17.00 -20.42
CA LYS A 269 16.20 16.65 -19.29
C LYS A 269 15.91 15.22 -18.85
N GLU A 270 16.96 14.46 -18.60
CA GLU A 270 16.82 13.11 -18.06
C GLU A 270 16.16 13.15 -16.68
N ILE A 271 15.23 12.22 -16.43
CA ILE A 271 14.40 12.19 -15.21
C ILE A 271 15.25 12.07 -13.94
N GLU A 272 16.40 11.39 -14.02
CA GLU A 272 17.35 11.25 -12.91
C GLU A 272 18.11 12.53 -12.57
N LEU A 273 18.08 13.54 -13.45
CA LEU A 273 18.77 14.82 -13.26
C LEU A 273 17.83 15.93 -12.80
N LEU A 274 16.52 15.65 -12.67
CA LEU A 274 15.54 16.62 -12.21
C LEU A 274 15.79 17.01 -10.75
N ASN A 275 15.54 18.28 -10.43
CA ASN A 275 15.64 18.83 -9.08
C ASN A 275 14.33 19.46 -8.64
N ILE A 276 14.13 19.55 -7.32
CA ILE A 276 13.07 20.39 -6.75
C ILE A 276 13.33 21.85 -7.18
N GLY A 277 12.29 22.51 -7.66
CA GLY A 277 12.36 23.86 -8.22
C GLY A 277 12.51 23.89 -9.74
N ASP A 278 12.79 22.76 -10.41
CA ASP A 278 12.81 22.71 -11.87
C ASP A 278 11.42 23.00 -12.44
N GLU A 279 11.39 23.81 -13.51
CA GLU A 279 10.21 24.13 -14.30
C GLU A 279 10.04 23.13 -15.45
N ILE A 280 8.91 22.42 -15.47
CA ILE A 280 8.60 21.40 -16.47
C ILE A 280 7.32 21.72 -17.24
N LEU A 281 7.18 21.17 -18.44
CA LEU A 281 5.95 21.27 -19.22
C LEU A 281 4.91 20.28 -18.68
N SER A 282 3.73 20.79 -18.36
CA SER A 282 2.60 20.03 -17.84
C SER A 282 1.37 20.24 -18.71
N PHE A 283 0.56 19.19 -18.90
CA PHE A 283 -0.70 19.26 -19.65
C PHE A 283 -1.88 19.41 -18.69
N ASN A 284 -2.56 20.56 -18.74
CA ASN A 284 -3.77 20.78 -17.96
C ASN A 284 -4.94 20.00 -18.59
N THR A 285 -5.45 18.99 -17.89
CA THR A 285 -6.51 18.11 -18.40
C THR A 285 -7.87 18.79 -18.50
N GLU A 286 -8.10 19.87 -17.74
CA GLU A 286 -9.35 20.64 -17.77
C GLU A 286 -9.38 21.63 -18.93
N THR A 287 -8.32 22.45 -19.06
CA THR A 287 -8.23 23.48 -20.12
C THR A 287 -7.71 22.93 -21.45
N LYS A 288 -7.15 21.71 -21.43
CA LYS A 288 -6.50 21.03 -22.56
C LYS A 288 -5.33 21.81 -23.15
N LYS A 289 -4.63 22.60 -22.32
CA LYS A 289 -3.46 23.40 -22.71
C LYS A 289 -2.22 22.98 -21.95
N ASN A 290 -1.06 23.17 -22.57
CA ASN A 290 0.22 23.01 -21.88
C ASN A 290 0.54 24.27 -21.06
N GLU A 291 1.11 24.08 -19.88
CA GLU A 291 1.59 25.14 -19.02
C GLU A 291 2.80 24.69 -18.21
N ILE A 292 3.63 25.64 -17.79
CA ILE A 292 4.84 25.37 -17.01
C ILE A 292 4.48 25.10 -15.57
N SER A 293 4.83 23.95 -15.00
CA SER A 293 4.66 23.62 -13.58
C SER A 293 6.00 23.42 -12.89
N VAL A 294 6.07 23.65 -11.58
CA VAL A 294 7.30 23.55 -10.79
C VAL A 294 7.30 22.27 -9.97
N ILE A 295 8.41 21.53 -10.02
CA ILE A 295 8.62 20.33 -9.20
C ILE A 295 8.77 20.73 -7.74
N THR A 296 7.92 20.16 -6.90
CA THR A 296 7.95 20.39 -5.44
C THR A 296 8.39 19.15 -4.66
N GLU A 297 8.32 17.97 -5.28
CA GLU A 297 8.72 16.71 -4.66
C GLU A 297 9.08 15.65 -5.72
N LEU A 298 10.14 14.88 -5.45
CA LEU A 298 10.67 13.82 -6.31
C LEU A 298 10.87 12.53 -5.49
N ALA A 299 10.82 11.38 -6.17
CA ALA A 299 11.23 10.09 -5.61
C ALA A 299 11.94 9.24 -6.66
N ASN A 300 12.89 8.41 -6.23
CA ASN A 300 13.75 7.62 -7.12
C ASN A 300 14.03 6.18 -6.64
N PRO A 301 12.98 5.36 -6.45
CA PRO A 301 13.05 4.03 -5.87
C PRO A 301 13.57 2.95 -6.83
N ILE A 302 13.74 1.74 -6.32
CA ILE A 302 14.09 0.56 -7.12
C ILE A 302 12.84 -0.30 -7.28
N HIS A 303 12.56 -0.70 -8.52
CA HIS A 303 11.48 -1.64 -8.83
C HIS A 303 12.00 -2.87 -9.52
N LYS A 304 11.30 -3.97 -9.27
CA LYS A 304 11.32 -5.18 -10.08
C LYS A 304 10.03 -5.26 -10.91
N ASP A 305 10.03 -6.11 -11.93
CA ASP A 305 8.84 -6.44 -12.73
C ASP A 305 8.25 -5.22 -13.46
N LEU A 306 9.15 -4.41 -14.04
CA LEU A 306 8.81 -3.30 -14.92
C LEU A 306 8.24 -3.80 -16.25
N ILE A 307 7.57 -2.91 -16.97
CA ILE A 307 7.22 -3.13 -18.37
C ILE A 307 7.93 -2.09 -19.23
N LYS A 308 8.41 -2.53 -20.39
CA LYS A 308 8.79 -1.65 -21.49
C LYS A 308 7.70 -1.65 -22.53
N ILE A 309 7.19 -0.45 -22.84
CA ILE A 309 6.18 -0.22 -23.85
C ILE A 309 6.87 0.43 -25.04
N ASP A 310 6.83 -0.22 -26.20
CA ASP A 310 7.30 0.35 -27.47
C ASP A 310 6.10 0.87 -28.27
N PHE A 311 6.27 2.03 -28.92
CA PHE A 311 5.23 2.74 -29.64
C PHE A 311 5.48 2.84 -31.16
N SER A 312 4.42 3.13 -31.91
CA SER A 312 4.42 3.19 -33.38
C SER A 312 5.39 4.22 -34.00
N ASN A 313 5.81 5.23 -33.25
CA ASN A 313 6.80 6.22 -33.70
C ASN A 313 8.24 5.86 -33.28
N ASN A 314 8.49 4.60 -32.90
CA ASN A 314 9.75 4.07 -32.40
C ASN A 314 10.23 4.65 -31.06
N THR A 315 9.42 5.46 -30.38
CA THR A 315 9.67 5.80 -28.98
C THR A 315 9.35 4.61 -28.08
N SER A 316 9.91 4.62 -26.88
CA SER A 316 9.56 3.64 -25.86
C SER A 316 9.59 4.27 -24.47
N ILE A 317 8.89 3.65 -23.53
CA ILE A 317 8.95 4.03 -22.12
C ILE A 317 9.01 2.76 -21.28
N THR A 318 9.85 2.77 -20.26
CA THR A 318 9.92 1.69 -19.27
C THR A 318 9.37 2.21 -17.95
N CYS A 319 8.38 1.52 -17.39
CA CYS A 319 7.65 1.99 -16.22
C CYS A 319 7.10 0.83 -15.38
N THR A 320 6.60 1.14 -14.19
CA THR A 320 5.75 0.22 -13.43
C THR A 320 4.42 0.00 -14.16
N LYS A 321 3.75 -1.14 -13.96
CA LYS A 321 2.54 -1.52 -14.72
C LYS A 321 1.37 -0.55 -14.52
N ASP A 322 1.28 0.07 -13.34
CA ASP A 322 0.26 1.04 -12.98
C ASP A 322 0.52 2.48 -13.43
N HIS A 323 1.65 2.76 -14.07
CA HIS A 323 1.98 4.13 -14.37
C HIS A 323 0.95 4.72 -15.37
N PRO A 324 0.25 5.82 -15.04
CA PRO A 324 -0.86 6.31 -15.84
C PRO A 324 -0.40 7.15 -17.03
N PHE A 325 -1.00 6.89 -18.18
CA PHE A 325 -0.85 7.68 -19.41
C PHE A 325 -2.20 8.23 -19.85
N LEU A 326 -2.20 9.33 -20.60
CA LEU A 326 -3.43 9.80 -21.25
C LEU A 326 -3.65 9.09 -22.59
N SER A 327 -4.83 8.49 -22.75
CA SER A 327 -5.31 8.01 -24.03
C SER A 327 -5.67 9.16 -24.97
N ILE A 328 -5.90 8.85 -26.26
CA ILE A 328 -6.42 9.80 -27.26
C ILE A 328 -7.71 10.52 -26.80
N LYS A 329 -8.55 9.86 -25.99
CA LYS A 329 -9.80 10.42 -25.46
C LYS A 329 -9.58 11.31 -24.23
N SER A 330 -8.33 11.57 -23.85
CA SER A 330 -7.95 12.23 -22.59
C SER A 330 -8.49 11.50 -21.35
N GLN A 331 -8.65 10.18 -21.46
CA GLN A 331 -8.95 9.28 -20.36
C GLN A 331 -7.66 8.60 -19.90
N TRP A 332 -7.49 8.42 -18.59
CA TRP A 332 -6.34 7.73 -18.02
C TRP A 332 -6.32 6.26 -18.43
N THR A 333 -5.13 5.74 -18.73
CA THR A 333 -4.89 4.35 -19.10
C THR A 333 -3.55 3.86 -18.55
N SER A 334 -3.47 2.59 -18.19
CA SER A 334 -2.25 1.94 -17.69
C SER A 334 -2.33 0.43 -17.88
N ASN A 335 -1.22 -0.27 -17.72
CA ASN A 335 -1.20 -1.73 -17.86
C ASN A 335 -1.79 -2.46 -16.65
N ASP A 336 -1.95 -1.76 -15.52
CA ASP A 336 -2.72 -2.19 -14.34
C ASP A 336 -3.69 -1.06 -13.88
N PRO A 337 -4.88 -0.96 -14.51
CA PRO A 337 -5.84 0.09 -14.23
C PRO A 337 -6.35 0.12 -12.79
N LYS A 338 -6.56 -1.06 -12.19
CA LYS A 338 -7.07 -1.16 -10.81
C LYS A 338 -6.05 -0.61 -9.82
N LYS A 339 -4.78 -0.99 -9.99
CA LYS A 339 -3.67 -0.40 -9.22
C LYS A 339 -3.63 1.11 -9.40
N THR A 340 -3.79 1.58 -10.63
CA THR A 340 -3.77 3.01 -10.92
C THR A 340 -4.91 3.76 -10.22
N GLU A 341 -6.13 3.23 -10.29
CA GLU A 341 -7.29 3.85 -9.64
C GLU A 341 -7.13 3.89 -8.11
N ARG A 342 -6.64 2.79 -7.55
CA ARG A 342 -6.36 2.65 -6.12
C ARG A 342 -5.26 3.61 -5.67
N ASP A 343 -4.20 3.77 -6.46
CA ASP A 343 -2.97 4.42 -6.02
C ASP A 343 -2.89 5.91 -6.40
N TYR A 344 -3.58 6.37 -7.47
CA TYR A 344 -3.44 7.74 -8.00
C TYR A 344 -4.63 8.68 -7.72
N GLU A 345 -5.64 8.26 -6.96
CA GLU A 345 -6.92 8.99 -6.82
C GLU A 345 -7.57 9.31 -8.18
N ILE A 346 -7.36 8.45 -9.16
CA ILE A 346 -7.93 8.53 -10.51
C ILE A 346 -9.09 7.54 -10.59
N SER A 347 -10.12 7.84 -11.37
CA SER A 347 -11.24 6.93 -11.59
C SER A 347 -11.46 6.69 -13.07
N ASN A 348 -11.99 5.52 -13.42
CA ASN A 348 -12.27 5.08 -14.78
C ASN A 348 -10.99 4.96 -15.64
N VAL A 349 -9.94 4.35 -15.09
CA VAL A 349 -8.69 4.06 -15.82
C VAL A 349 -8.95 2.88 -16.76
N THR A 350 -8.52 2.99 -18.01
CA THR A 350 -8.69 1.92 -19.01
C THR A 350 -7.43 1.08 -19.17
N LEU A 351 -7.61 -0.18 -19.55
CA LEU A 351 -6.50 -1.10 -19.79
C LEU A 351 -5.66 -0.68 -21.00
N LEU A 352 -4.38 -0.40 -20.76
CA LEU A 352 -3.35 -0.22 -21.77
C LEU A 352 -2.87 -1.61 -22.22
N LYS A 353 -3.19 -1.91 -23.48
CA LYS A 353 -2.82 -3.13 -24.19
C LYS A 353 -2.30 -2.83 -25.59
N LEU A 354 -1.82 -3.84 -26.29
CA LEU A 354 -1.44 -3.74 -27.70
C LEU A 354 -2.57 -3.06 -28.51
N GLY A 355 -2.20 -2.08 -29.34
CA GLY A 355 -3.14 -1.27 -30.13
C GLY A 355 -3.77 -0.08 -29.40
N SER A 356 -3.46 0.13 -28.11
CA SER A 356 -3.96 1.30 -27.38
C SER A 356 -3.34 2.58 -27.92
N LYS A 357 -4.17 3.61 -28.10
CA LYS A 357 -3.75 4.91 -28.63
C LYS A 357 -3.49 5.91 -27.51
N ILE A 358 -2.26 6.39 -27.43
CA ILE A 358 -1.73 7.26 -26.40
C ILE A 358 -1.54 8.68 -26.95
N LYS A 359 -1.85 9.67 -26.11
CA LYS A 359 -1.71 11.09 -26.42
C LYS A 359 -0.30 11.55 -26.10
N THR A 360 0.34 12.22 -27.06
CA THR A 360 1.65 12.86 -26.88
C THR A 360 1.51 14.38 -27.01
N LEU A 361 2.63 15.09 -26.88
CA LEU A 361 2.71 16.54 -27.10
C LEU A 361 2.35 16.95 -28.54
N HIS A 362 2.70 16.12 -29.53
CA HIS A 362 2.65 16.50 -30.96
C HIS A 362 1.73 15.62 -31.80
N GLU A 363 1.50 14.37 -31.38
CA GLU A 363 0.84 13.35 -32.19
C GLU A 363 0.09 12.34 -31.32
N ILE A 364 -0.51 11.35 -31.98
CA ILE A 364 -1.09 10.19 -31.33
C ILE A 364 -0.26 8.98 -31.74
N ILE A 365 0.16 8.21 -30.75
CA ILE A 365 0.97 7.01 -30.97
C ILE A 365 0.21 5.77 -30.52
N GLU A 366 0.55 4.62 -31.09
CA GLU A 366 -0.07 3.34 -30.77
C GLU A 366 0.92 2.41 -30.06
N VAL A 367 0.44 1.66 -29.06
CA VAL A 367 1.24 0.63 -28.38
C VAL A 367 1.47 -0.53 -29.33
N VAL A 368 2.73 -0.79 -29.71
CA VAL A 368 3.09 -1.86 -30.65
C VAL A 368 3.76 -3.04 -29.97
N LYS A 369 4.25 -2.88 -28.74
CA LYS A 369 4.82 -3.97 -27.95
C LYS A 369 4.80 -3.64 -26.46
N ILE A 370 4.60 -4.66 -25.64
CA ILE A 370 4.79 -4.60 -24.19
C ILE A 370 5.71 -5.77 -23.80
N THR A 371 6.82 -5.48 -23.13
CA THR A 371 7.83 -6.47 -22.71
C THR A 371 8.02 -6.40 -21.21
N GLU A 372 7.90 -7.52 -20.51
CA GLU A 372 8.22 -7.58 -19.07
C GLU A 372 9.72 -7.57 -18.81
N ILE A 373 10.14 -6.83 -17.79
CA ILE A 373 11.51 -6.70 -17.32
C ILE A 373 11.53 -7.11 -15.85
N LYS A 374 12.03 -8.33 -15.58
CA LYS A 374 12.07 -8.92 -14.23
C LYS A 374 13.30 -8.51 -13.41
N SER A 375 14.24 -7.79 -14.00
CA SER A 375 15.42 -7.30 -13.28
C SER A 375 15.08 -6.09 -12.44
N GLU A 376 15.67 -5.98 -11.25
CA GLU A 376 15.61 -4.78 -10.43
C GLU A 376 16.31 -3.60 -11.12
N GLN A 377 15.67 -2.43 -11.16
CA GLN A 377 16.23 -1.22 -11.74
C GLN A 377 15.82 0.01 -10.93
N LYS A 378 16.73 1.00 -10.84
CA LYS A 378 16.40 2.31 -10.29
C LYS A 378 15.44 3.03 -11.24
N THR A 379 14.41 3.62 -10.66
CA THR A 379 13.33 4.31 -11.34
C THR A 379 13.09 5.65 -10.65
N TYR A 380 12.36 6.54 -11.30
CA TYR A 380 12.18 7.93 -10.92
C TYR A 380 10.74 8.37 -11.14
N THR A 381 10.24 9.23 -10.28
CA THR A 381 8.90 9.82 -10.40
C THR A 381 8.86 11.23 -9.84
N ILE A 382 7.93 12.01 -10.38
CA ILE A 382 7.56 13.31 -9.86
C ILE A 382 6.37 13.07 -8.92
N VAL A 383 6.58 13.31 -7.63
CA VAL A 383 5.57 13.07 -6.60
C VAL A 383 4.58 14.23 -6.53
N ASN A 384 5.09 15.46 -6.58
CA ASN A 384 4.22 16.63 -6.49
C ASN A 384 4.69 17.82 -7.35
N LEU A 385 3.71 18.50 -7.93
CA LEU A 385 3.86 19.73 -8.70
C LEU A 385 3.07 20.86 -8.03
N ASN A 386 3.52 22.11 -8.22
CA ASN A 386 2.77 23.27 -7.70
C ASN A 386 1.42 23.48 -8.41
N LYS A 387 1.27 23.01 -9.65
CA LYS A 387 0.01 22.95 -10.38
C LYS A 387 -0.06 21.74 -11.31
N ASN A 388 -1.28 21.37 -11.69
CA ASN A 388 -1.61 20.18 -12.47
C ASN A 388 -1.17 18.86 -11.83
N LYS A 389 -1.54 17.76 -12.49
CA LYS A 389 -1.21 16.40 -12.09
C LYS A 389 -0.52 15.60 -13.19
N THR A 390 0.07 16.29 -14.16
CA THR A 390 0.67 15.64 -15.35
C THR A 390 2.03 16.22 -15.66
N PHE A 391 2.85 15.44 -16.34
CA PHE A 391 4.10 15.89 -16.96
C PHE A 391 4.30 15.15 -18.29
N ILE A 392 5.30 15.56 -19.05
CA ILE A 392 5.60 14.97 -20.35
C ILE A 392 6.92 14.20 -20.27
N ALA A 393 6.85 12.89 -20.53
CA ALA A 393 7.97 11.95 -20.46
C ALA A 393 8.11 11.22 -21.80
N ASN A 394 9.28 11.30 -22.44
CA ASN A 394 9.51 10.82 -23.80
C ASN A 394 8.46 11.33 -24.81
N GLY A 395 7.97 12.56 -24.60
CA GLY A 395 6.90 13.19 -25.38
C GLY A 395 5.48 12.73 -25.01
N ILE A 396 5.33 11.74 -24.14
CA ILE A 396 4.05 11.14 -23.72
C ILE A 396 3.51 11.89 -22.50
N ILE A 397 2.20 12.17 -22.48
CA ILE A 397 1.56 12.79 -21.33
C ILE A 397 1.25 11.71 -20.27
N THR A 398 1.84 11.87 -19.09
CA THR A 398 1.73 10.93 -17.97
C THR A 398 1.39 11.64 -16.66
N GLY A 399 0.94 10.88 -15.65
CA GLY A 399 0.45 11.41 -14.37
C GLY A 399 1.51 11.40 -13.26
N ILE A 400 1.38 12.31 -12.30
CA ILE A 400 2.21 12.32 -11.07
C ILE A 400 1.65 11.40 -9.99
N GLU A 401 2.51 10.94 -9.08
CA GLU A 401 2.16 10.14 -7.90
C GLU A 401 1.96 11.05 -6.68
N LYS A 402 0.75 11.60 -6.47
CA LYS A 402 0.53 12.48 -5.32
C LYS A 402 0.42 11.67 -4.02
N LEU A 403 1.05 12.17 -2.94
CA LEU A 403 0.83 11.68 -1.57
C LEU A 403 -0.67 11.58 -1.26
N ARG A 404 -1.11 10.39 -0.84
CA ARG A 404 -2.50 10.12 -0.45
C ARG A 404 -2.95 11.08 0.65
N ILE A 405 -4.01 11.83 0.40
CA ILE A 405 -4.84 12.40 1.47
C ILE A 405 -6.26 11.93 1.18
N GLN A 406 -6.69 10.87 1.84
CA GLN A 406 -7.98 10.27 1.54
C GLN A 406 -9.10 11.31 1.69
N LYS A 407 -9.87 11.53 0.63
CA LYS A 407 -11.12 12.29 0.68
C LYS A 407 -12.04 11.66 1.72
N ARG A 408 -12.40 12.42 2.75
CA ARG A 408 -13.45 12.04 3.70
C ARG A 408 -14.70 11.61 2.94
N CYS A 409 -15.22 10.43 3.25
CA CYS A 409 -16.50 9.97 2.72
C CYS A 409 -17.60 10.95 3.13
N THR A 410 -18.24 11.61 2.17
CA THR A 410 -19.31 12.59 2.39
C THR A 410 -20.64 11.94 2.83
N LYS A 411 -20.72 10.60 2.89
CA LYS A 411 -21.95 9.88 3.26
C LYS A 411 -22.11 9.57 4.75
N HIS A 412 -21.16 9.92 5.61
CA HIS A 412 -21.30 9.78 7.06
C HIS A 412 -21.07 11.09 7.80
N SER A 413 -21.69 12.17 7.32
CA SER A 413 -21.87 13.40 8.08
C SER A 413 -23.26 13.40 8.70
N LEU A 414 -23.45 12.66 9.79
CA LEU A 414 -24.48 12.88 10.80
C LEU A 414 -23.97 12.35 12.15
#